data_AF-A0A0R1EV40-F1
#
_entry.id   AF-A0A0R1EV40-F1
#
_cell.length_a   1.000
_cell.length_b   1.000
_cell.length_c   1.000
_cell.angle_alpha   90.00
_cell.angle_beta   90.00
_cell.angle_gamma   90.00
#
_symmetry.space_group_name_H-M   'P 1'
#
loop_
_entity.id
_entity.type
_entity.pdbx_description
1 polymer ?
#
loop_
_entity_poly.entity_id
_entity_poly.type
_entity_poly.pdbx_seq_one_letter_code
_entity_poly.pdbx_strand_id
1 'polypeptide(L)' 'MTDTTVISLQFKDDQYKKVKELADSHGVSVTQYMRDAVLKRVADEEDYAAAMANLNASHGKTVYRTEIRKRLGLS' A
#
# COMPACT_ATOMS: atom_id res chain seq x y z
N MET A 1 1.99 -19.38 14.95
CA MET A 1 3.24 -18.86 14.36
C MET A 1 2.85 -18.17 13.07
N THR A 2 3.31 -16.95 12.84
CA THR A 2 3.18 -16.32 11.52
C THR A 2 4.26 -16.91 10.62
N ASP A 3 3.86 -17.80 9.73
CA ASP A 3 4.77 -18.43 8.78
C ASP A 3 5.36 -17.36 7.86
N THR A 4 6.69 -17.37 7.72
CA THR A 4 7.40 -16.43 6.84
C THR A 4 7.86 -17.18 5.59
N THR A 5 7.54 -16.65 4.43
CA THR A 5 7.95 -17.19 3.13
C THR A 5 9.18 -16.46 2.61
N VAL A 6 10.19 -17.21 2.15
CA VAL A 6 11.35 -16.64 1.45
C VAL A 6 11.07 -16.58 -0.04
N ILE A 7 11.38 -15.46 -0.67
CA ILE A 7 11.27 -15.26 -2.11
C ILE A 7 12.63 -14.91 -2.70
N SER A 8 12.85 -15.29 -3.97
CA SER A 8 14.01 -14.88 -4.76
C SER A 8 13.55 -14.00 -5.92
N LEU A 9 14.24 -12.88 -6.12
CA LEU A 9 13.95 -11.91 -7.17
C LEU A 9 15.22 -11.72 -8.01
N GLN A 10 15.06 -11.67 -9.33
CA GLN A 10 16.15 -11.42 -10.26
C GLN A 10 16.02 -10.03 -10.86
N PHE A 11 17.10 -9.26 -10.78
CA PHE A 11 17.21 -7.93 -11.36
C PHE A 11 18.45 -7.88 -12.24
N LYS A 12 18.42 -7.04 -13.28
CA LYS A 12 19.66 -6.59 -13.93
C LYS A 12 20.45 -5.72 -12.95
N ASP A 13 21.77 -5.67 -13.12
CA ASP A 13 22.66 -4.91 -12.24
C ASP A 13 22.28 -3.43 -12.15
N ASP A 14 21.87 -2.82 -13.26
CA ASP A 14 21.46 -1.41 -13.32
C ASP A 14 20.13 -1.16 -12.57
N GLN A 15 19.22 -2.12 -12.60
CA GLN A 15 17.97 -2.08 -11.85
C GLN A 15 18.23 -2.22 -10.35
N TYR A 16 19.05 -3.20 -9.96
CA TYR A 16 19.38 -3.45 -8.57
C TYR A 16 20.17 -2.29 -7.96
N LYS A 17 21.07 -1.66 -8.73
CA LYS A 17 21.79 -0.46 -8.30
C LYS A 17 20.84 0.68 -7.91
N LYS A 18 19.81 0.94 -8.72
CA LYS A 18 18.78 1.96 -8.40
C LYS A 18 18.01 1.62 -7.14
N VAL A 19 17.65 0.35 -6.94
CA VAL A 19 16.99 -0.12 -5.71
C VAL A 19 17.89 0.15 -4.49
N LYS A 20 19.19 -0.14 -4.61
CA LYS A 20 20.14 0.09 -3.54
C LYS A 20 20.29 1.58 -3.20
N GLU A 21 20.43 2.44 -4.21
CA GLU A 21 20.52 3.90 -4.02
C GLU A 21 19.28 4.48 -3.33
N LEU A 22 18.08 3.97 -3.65
CA LEU A 22 16.83 4.39 -3.00
C LEU A 22 16.70 3.84 -1.57
N ALA A 23 17.13 2.60 -1.32
CA ALA A 23 17.16 2.05 0.03
C ALA A 23 18.11 2.86 0.94
N ASP A 24 19.30 3.17 0.42
CA ASP A 24 20.31 3.98 1.12
C ASP A 24 19.78 5.41 1.40
N SER A 25 19.10 6.05 0.44
CA SER A 25 18.53 7.39 0.64
C SER A 25 17.39 7.42 1.66
N HIS A 26 16.69 6.30 1.83
CA HIS A 26 15.65 6.13 2.85
C HIS A 26 16.21 5.64 4.21
N GLY A 27 17.51 5.35 4.30
CA GLY A 27 18.16 4.87 5.52
C GLY A 27 17.72 3.46 5.93
N VAL A 28 17.31 2.61 4.98
CA VAL A 28 16.82 1.25 5.24
C VAL A 28 17.61 0.21 4.45
N SER A 29 17.52 -1.07 4.88
CA SER A 29 18.09 -2.16 4.09
C SER A 29 17.35 -2.37 2.77
N VAL A 30 18.04 -2.90 1.76
CA VAL A 30 17.43 -3.25 0.46
C VAL A 30 16.26 -4.23 0.62
N THR A 31 16.38 -5.20 1.53
CA THR A 31 15.29 -6.16 1.82
C THR A 31 14.06 -5.47 2.40
N GLN A 32 14.25 -4.51 3.32
CA GLN A 32 13.16 -3.74 3.88
C GLN A 32 12.52 -2.86 2.80
N TYR A 33 13.33 -2.15 2.02
CA TYR A 33 12.84 -1.32 0.92
C TYR A 33 11.97 -2.13 -0.06
N MET A 34 12.43 -3.32 -0.48
CA MET A 34 11.65 -4.18 -1.38
C MET A 34 10.36 -4.70 -0.73
N ARG A 35 10.41 -5.09 0.55
CA ARG A 35 9.22 -5.50 1.29
C ARG A 35 8.19 -4.37 1.34
N ASP A 36 8.63 -3.18 1.72
CA ASP A 36 7.76 -2.01 1.87
C ASP A 36 7.18 -1.58 0.52
N ALA A 37 7.95 -1.64 -0.56
CA ALA A 37 7.47 -1.35 -1.91
C ALA A 37 6.34 -2.29 -2.35
N VAL A 38 6.47 -3.60 -2.08
CA VAL A 38 5.42 -4.59 -2.42
C VAL A 38 4.19 -4.37 -1.56
N LEU A 39 4.36 -4.20 -0.24
CA LEU A 39 3.23 -3.97 0.67
C LEU A 39 2.48 -2.68 0.36
N LYS A 40 3.21 -1.60 0.02
CA LYS A 40 2.60 -0.33 -0.40
C LYS A 40 1.73 -0.53 -1.64
N ARG A 41 2.20 -1.29 -2.64
CA ARG A 41 1.43 -1.56 -3.85
C ARG A 41 0.15 -2.33 -3.58
N VAL A 42 0.16 -3.26 -2.63
CA VAL A 42 -1.04 -3.99 -2.17
C VAL A 42 -2.00 -3.04 -1.48
N ALA A 43 -1.50 -2.23 -0.54
CA ALA A 43 -2.33 -1.24 0.16
C ALA A 43 -2.97 -0.23 -0.81
N ASP A 44 -2.24 0.22 -1.83
CA ASP A 44 -2.76 1.15 -2.85
C ASP A 44 -3.95 0.53 -3.64
N GLU A 45 -3.94 -0.79 -3.92
CA GLU A 45 -5.07 -1.49 -4.56
C GLU A 45 -6.27 -1.62 -3.60
N GLU A 46 -6.01 -1.97 -2.33
CA GLU A 46 -7.05 -2.10 -1.31
C GLU A 46 -7.75 -0.76 -1.08
N ASP A 47 -6.98 0.33 -0.98
CA ASP A 47 -7.48 1.69 -0.84
C ASP A 47 -8.31 2.12 -2.06
N TYR A 48 -7.84 1.80 -3.28
CA TYR A 48 -8.60 2.08 -4.50
C TYR A 48 -9.93 1.32 -4.53
N ALA A 49 -9.92 0.03 -4.21
CA ALA A 49 -11.13 -0.79 -4.15
C ALA A 49 -12.13 -0.25 -3.11
N ALA A 50 -11.65 0.14 -1.93
CA ALA A 50 -12.46 0.76 -0.89
C ALA A 50 -13.04 2.12 -1.32
N ALA A 51 -12.25 2.95 -2.01
CA ALA A 51 -12.71 4.21 -2.57
C ALA A 51 -13.83 3.99 -3.60
N MET A 52 -13.68 3.03 -4.51
CA MET A 52 -14.69 2.68 -5.50
C MET A 52 -15.97 2.15 -4.86
N ALA A 53 -15.85 1.30 -3.84
CA ALA A 53 -17.01 0.81 -3.08
C ALA A 53 -17.78 1.97 -2.44
N ASN A 54 -17.08 2.96 -1.86
CA ASN A 54 -17.69 4.14 -1.28
C ASN A 54 -18.41 5.02 -2.31
N LEU A 55 -17.82 5.24 -3.49
CA LEU A 55 -18.43 6.01 -4.57
C LEU A 55 -19.69 5.32 -5.13
N ASN A 56 -19.63 3.99 -5.29
CA ASN A 56 -20.78 3.20 -5.73
C ASN A 56 -21.90 3.22 -4.69
N ALA A 57 -21.58 3.04 -3.40
CA ALA A 57 -22.55 3.12 -2.31
C ALA A 57 -23.20 4.52 -2.21
N SER A 58 -22.44 5.58 -2.46
CA SER A 58 -22.98 6.94 -2.47
C SER A 58 -23.77 7.29 -3.73
N HIS A 59 -23.83 6.40 -4.74
CA HIS A 59 -24.43 6.67 -6.05
C HIS A 59 -23.86 7.96 -6.70
N GLY A 60 -22.56 8.23 -6.49
CA GLY A 60 -21.92 9.47 -6.96
C GLY A 60 -22.35 10.74 -6.23
N LYS A 61 -23.12 10.64 -5.14
CA LYS A 61 -23.53 11.80 -4.34
C LYS A 61 -22.50 12.16 -3.27
N THR A 62 -22.42 13.45 -2.97
CA THR A 62 -21.66 13.94 -1.82
C THR A 62 -22.30 13.42 -0.53
N VAL A 63 -21.51 12.80 0.34
CA VAL A 63 -21.93 12.34 1.67
C VAL A 63 -21.39 13.30 2.74
N TYR A 64 -22.25 13.70 3.68
CA TYR A 64 -21.84 14.60 4.75
C TYR A 64 -20.93 13.89 5.77
N ARG A 65 -19.98 14.63 6.35
CA ARG A 65 -19.05 14.11 7.38
C ARG A 65 -19.76 13.43 8.55
N THR A 66 -20.91 13.97 8.98
CA THR A 66 -21.73 13.41 10.06
C THR A 66 -22.20 11.99 9.75
N GLU A 67 -22.61 11.75 8.51
CA GLU A 67 -23.06 10.44 8.06
C GLU A 67 -21.90 9.43 7.97
N ILE A 68 -20.73 9.86 7.51
CA ILE A 68 -19.52 9.01 7.51
C ILE A 68 -19.11 8.62 8.93
N ARG A 69 -19.13 9.56 9.88
CA ARG A 69 -18.79 9.26 11.28
C ARG A 69 -19.72 8.21 11.89
N LYS A 70 -21.02 8.27 11.59
CA LYS A 70 -22.00 7.27 12.03
C LYS A 70 -21.71 5.88 11.44
N ARG A 71 -21.38 5.81 10.15
CA ARG A 71 -21.05 4.54 9.47
C ARG A 71 -19.79 3.86 10.04
N LEU A 72 -18.80 4.66 10.46
CA LEU A 72 -17.54 4.17 11.01
C LEU A 72 -17.59 3.90 12.53
N GLY A 73 -18.73 4.10 13.19
CA GLY A 73 -18.83 3.96 14.65
C GLY A 73 -18.02 5.00 15.42
N LEU A 74 -17.73 6.16 14.81
CA LEU A 74 -16.97 7.28 15.38
C LEU A 74 -17.89 8.41 15.89
N SER A 75 -19.17 8.09 16.09
CA SER A 75 -20.26 8.98 16.51
C SER A 75 -20.72 8.66 17.92
#